data_AF-A0A2W6TUT0-F1
#
_entry.id   AF-A0A2W6TUT0-F1
#
_cell.length_a   1.000
_cell.length_b   1.000
_cell.length_c   1.000
_cell.angle_alpha   90.00
_cell.angle_beta   90.00
_cell.angle_gamma   90.00
#
_symmetry.space_group_name_H-M   'P 1'
#
loop_
_entity.id
_entity.type
_entity.pdbx_description
1 polymer ?
#
loop_
_entity_poly.entity_id
_entity_poly.type
_entity_poly.pdbx_seq_one_letter_code
_entity_poly.pdbx_strand_id
1 'polypeptide(L)'
;MEEKTFKYSVSNRIFNEKIEDGLFKTIYNSMIPIKSTIEEFSKLILKPEAHSWCGGTFSGLINDNNWIDSSIIGMDFDKGEITLDEVYYKFKEFDIIPNLHYDTFSSSEHLHKFRVVLFFDTPITCKRIYTKILITLEKLFYTDPNCKNPSRIFYGGTNVHITNKIPLSLEYFIQFIDINT
;
A
#
# COMPACT_ATOMS: atom_id res chain seq x y z
N MET A 1 15.03 -21.37 3.64
CA MET A 1 15.13 -20.11 2.88
C MET A 1 14.57 -19.05 3.80
N GLU A 2 15.34 -18.02 4.18
CA GLU A 2 14.81 -16.94 5.03
C GLU A 2 13.73 -16.17 4.28
N GLU A 3 12.60 -15.90 4.94
CA GLU A 3 11.54 -15.06 4.37
C GLU A 3 12.06 -13.63 4.18
N LYS A 4 11.78 -13.05 3.01
CA LYS A 4 12.19 -11.68 2.71
C LYS A 4 11.46 -10.72 3.64
N THR A 5 12.20 -9.75 4.15
CA THR A 5 11.68 -8.73 5.06
C THR A 5 11.79 -7.35 4.41
N PHE A 6 10.78 -6.52 4.63
CA PHE A 6 10.58 -5.23 3.97
C PHE A 6 10.64 -4.11 5.00
N LYS A 7 11.29 -3.00 4.64
CA LYS A 7 11.32 -1.79 5.47
C LYS A 7 10.19 -0.86 5.06
N TYR A 8 9.51 -0.30 6.03
CA TYR A 8 8.41 0.64 5.84
C TYR A 8 8.16 1.39 7.15
N SER A 9 7.18 2.29 7.15
CA SER A 9 6.82 3.04 8.34
C SER A 9 5.45 2.61 8.86
N VAL A 10 5.33 2.42 10.17
CA VAL A 10 4.09 2.02 10.84
C VAL A 10 3.83 2.93 12.04
N SER A 11 2.57 3.22 12.32
CA SER A 11 2.20 3.92 13.54
C SER A 11 2.45 3.02 14.75
N ASN A 12 3.19 3.50 15.76
CA ASN A 12 3.32 2.81 17.06
C ASN A 12 2.05 2.88 17.93
N ARG A 13 0.99 3.50 17.41
CA ARG A 13 -0.36 3.52 17.96
C ARG A 13 -1.30 2.65 17.12
N ILE A 14 -2.25 2.04 17.81
CA ILE A 14 -3.32 1.21 17.26
C ILE A 14 -4.54 2.10 16.98
N PHE A 15 -5.12 1.98 15.78
CA PHE A 15 -6.33 2.71 15.39
C PHE A 15 -7.35 1.72 14.81
N ASN A 16 -8.18 1.14 15.66
CA ASN A 16 -9.17 0.13 15.27
C ASN A 16 -10.41 0.70 14.55
N GLU A 17 -10.42 2.00 14.26
CA GLU A 17 -11.47 2.68 13.52
C GLU A 17 -10.91 3.92 12.84
N LYS A 18 -11.67 4.48 11.90
CA LYS A 18 -11.30 5.76 11.30
C LYS A 18 -11.47 6.85 12.35
N ILE A 19 -10.39 7.55 12.67
CA ILE A 19 -10.43 8.66 13.63
C ILE A 19 -11.08 9.89 12.99
N GLU A 20 -11.66 10.75 13.85
CA GLU A 20 -12.30 12.00 13.44
C GLU A 20 -11.34 12.94 12.69
N ASP A 21 -11.91 13.72 11.77
CA ASP A 21 -11.17 14.70 10.98
C ASP A 21 -10.49 15.73 11.89
N GLY A 22 -9.19 15.95 11.67
CA GLY A 22 -8.33 16.82 12.52
C GLY A 22 -7.42 16.06 13.48
N LEU A 23 -7.72 14.80 13.80
CA LEU A 23 -6.85 13.95 14.65
C LEU A 23 -5.78 13.18 13.86
N PHE A 24 -5.77 13.28 12.52
CA PHE A 24 -4.80 12.61 11.65
C PHE A 24 -3.34 12.94 11.98
N LYS A 25 -3.09 14.13 12.53
CA LYS A 25 -1.77 14.54 13.04
C LYS A 25 -1.23 13.58 14.10
N THR A 26 -2.11 12.93 14.87
CA THR A 26 -1.75 11.93 15.87
C THR A 26 -1.11 10.71 15.22
N ILE A 27 -1.67 10.23 14.10
CA ILE A 27 -1.11 9.12 13.32
C ILE A 27 0.25 9.53 12.76
N TYR A 28 0.30 10.71 12.15
CA TYR A 28 1.53 11.23 11.54
C TYR A 28 2.70 11.27 12.53
N ASN A 29 2.44 11.73 13.76
CA ASN A 29 3.44 11.84 14.81
C ASN A 29 3.80 10.50 15.49
N SER A 30 3.02 9.44 15.28
CA SER A 30 3.30 8.11 15.84
C SER A 30 4.04 7.19 14.89
N MET A 31 4.37 7.63 13.68
CA MET A 31 5.02 6.80 12.68
C MET A 31 6.47 6.50 13.05
N ILE A 32 6.83 5.21 13.03
CA ILE A 32 8.17 4.69 13.28
C ILE A 32 8.59 3.76 12.14
N PRO A 33 9.89 3.68 11.81
CA PRO A 33 10.38 2.70 10.86
C PRO A 33 10.35 1.29 11.48
N ILE A 34 9.94 0.30 10.69
CA ILE A 34 9.93 -1.11 11.06
C ILE A 34 10.44 -1.96 9.89
N LYS A 35 10.76 -3.22 10.18
CA LYS A 35 11.05 -4.25 9.18
C LYS A 35 10.25 -5.50 9.50
N SER A 36 9.54 -6.06 8.53
CA SER A 36 8.73 -7.27 8.73
C SER A 36 8.56 -8.10 7.45
N THR A 37 8.10 -9.35 7.56
CA THR A 37 7.63 -10.15 6.42
C THR A 37 6.24 -9.68 5.95
N ILE A 38 5.73 -10.23 4.84
CA ILE A 38 4.36 -9.97 4.34
C ILE A 38 3.33 -10.49 5.36
N GLU A 39 3.57 -11.64 5.96
CA GLU A 39 2.74 -12.25 6.99
C GLU A 39 2.67 -11.38 8.24
N GLU A 40 3.81 -10.91 8.74
CA GLU A 40 3.87 -10.01 9.88
C GLU A 40 3.19 -8.67 9.57
N PHE A 41 3.44 -8.11 8.37
CA PHE A 41 2.74 -6.91 7.91
C PHE A 41 1.23 -7.11 7.94
N SER A 42 0.73 -8.24 7.42
CA SER A 42 -0.72 -8.53 7.38
C SER A 42 -1.35 -8.55 8.77
N LYS A 43 -0.62 -9.04 9.78
CA LYS A 43 -1.08 -9.05 11.18
C LYS A 43 -1.06 -7.65 11.79
N LEU A 44 -0.04 -6.86 11.50
CA LEU A 44 0.10 -5.50 12.02
C LEU A 44 -1.03 -4.58 11.54
N ILE A 45 -1.46 -4.70 10.29
CA ILE A 45 -2.49 -3.83 9.71
C ILE A 45 -3.92 -4.31 9.98
N LEU A 46 -4.09 -5.51 10.54
CA LEU A 46 -5.39 -6.12 10.82
C LEU A 46 -5.82 -5.86 12.27
N LYS A 47 -7.12 -5.68 12.52
CA LYS A 47 -7.66 -5.70 13.89
C LYS A 47 -7.23 -6.98 14.66
N PRO A 48 -6.87 -6.87 15.95
CA PRO A 48 -6.97 -5.70 16.82
C PRO A 48 -5.77 -4.74 16.79
N GLU A 49 -4.70 -5.04 16.04
CA GLU A 49 -3.49 -4.21 15.97
C GLU A 49 -3.69 -2.99 15.06
N ALA A 50 -4.28 -3.22 13.87
CA ALA A 50 -4.83 -2.20 12.98
C ALA A 50 -3.95 -0.96 12.80
N HIS A 51 -2.62 -1.16 12.76
CA HIS A 51 -1.68 -0.07 12.69
C HIS A 51 -1.81 0.65 11.34
N SER A 52 -1.81 1.98 11.38
CA SER A 52 -1.66 2.78 10.17
C SER A 52 -0.24 2.65 9.63
N TRP A 53 -0.08 2.67 8.32
CA TRP A 53 1.20 2.36 7.67
C TRP A 53 1.45 3.27 6.47
N CYS A 54 2.72 3.44 6.12
CA CYS A 54 3.18 4.08 4.91
C CYS A 54 4.25 3.17 4.30
N GLY A 55 4.16 2.90 3.00
CA GLY A 55 5.06 1.98 2.32
C GLY A 55 6.50 2.49 2.15
N GLY A 56 6.73 3.77 2.43
CA GLY A 56 8.03 4.41 2.35
C GLY A 56 8.84 4.40 3.65
N THR A 57 10.14 4.59 3.50
CA THR A 57 11.09 4.92 4.56
C THR A 57 11.49 6.39 4.46
N PHE A 58 11.83 7.01 5.59
CA PHE A 58 12.05 8.45 5.67
C PHE A 58 13.25 8.80 6.56
N SER A 59 13.98 9.85 6.18
CA SER A 59 14.98 10.51 7.02
C SER A 59 14.28 11.52 7.94
N GLY A 60 13.66 11.02 9.01
CA GLY A 60 12.88 11.83 9.95
C GLY A 60 11.38 11.80 9.69
N LEU A 61 10.74 12.97 9.63
CA LEU A 61 9.28 13.08 9.48
C LEU A 61 8.79 12.48 8.15
N ILE A 62 7.58 11.91 8.15
CA ILE A 62 6.96 11.27 6.97
C ILE A 62 6.46 12.30 5.97
N ASN A 63 7.35 12.80 5.13
CA ASN A 63 6.98 13.72 4.06
C ASN A 63 7.81 13.46 2.82
N ASP A 64 7.33 14.01 1.71
CA ASP A 64 7.93 13.97 0.39
C ASP A 64 9.41 14.34 0.29
N ASN A 65 9.89 15.25 1.14
CA ASN A 65 11.27 15.73 1.12
C ASN A 65 12.20 14.80 1.88
N ASN A 66 11.67 14.07 2.86
CA ASN A 66 12.41 13.13 3.68
C ASN A 66 12.34 11.70 3.15
N TRP A 67 11.57 11.42 2.11
CA TRP A 67 11.43 10.09 1.54
C TRP A 67 12.77 9.55 1.02
N ILE A 68 13.10 8.31 1.39
CA ILE A 68 14.34 7.62 1.00
C ILE A 68 14.05 6.57 -0.07
N ASP A 69 13.16 5.62 0.25
CA ASP A 69 12.78 4.53 -0.64
C ASP A 69 11.39 3.96 -0.27
N SER A 70 10.83 3.13 -1.15
CA SER A 70 9.63 2.34 -0.87
C SER A 70 9.77 0.94 -1.48
N SER A 71 9.46 -0.10 -0.71
CA SER A 71 9.27 -1.47 -1.24
C SER A 71 7.81 -1.91 -1.21
N ILE A 72 6.91 -1.09 -0.66
CA ILE A 72 5.49 -1.40 -0.52
C ILE A 72 4.69 -0.27 -1.17
N ILE A 73 3.71 -0.62 -2.00
CA ILE A 73 2.75 0.31 -2.58
C ILE A 73 1.34 -0.12 -2.20
N GLY A 74 0.57 0.83 -1.67
CA GLY A 74 -0.86 0.66 -1.40
C GLY A 74 -1.71 1.36 -2.44
N MET A 75 -2.80 0.72 -2.83
CA MET A 75 -3.84 1.27 -3.68
C MET A 75 -5.15 1.31 -2.90
N ASP A 76 -5.88 2.42 -2.98
CA ASP A 76 -7.11 2.68 -2.21
C ASP A 76 -8.31 2.68 -3.17
N PHE A 77 -9.28 1.81 -2.92
CA PHE A 77 -10.49 1.65 -3.70
C PHE A 77 -11.70 1.88 -2.81
N ASP A 78 -12.27 3.10 -2.85
CA ASP A 78 -13.32 3.53 -1.93
C ASP A 78 -14.59 4.08 -2.59
N LYS A 79 -14.58 4.23 -3.92
CA LYS A 79 -15.69 4.80 -4.72
C LYS A 79 -16.69 3.76 -5.24
N GLY A 80 -16.35 2.47 -5.19
CA GLY A 80 -17.20 1.40 -5.74
C GLY A 80 -17.25 1.36 -7.27
N GLU A 81 -16.32 2.05 -7.94
CA GLU A 81 -16.22 2.10 -9.41
C GLU A 81 -15.63 0.82 -10.02
N ILE A 82 -14.94 0.02 -9.20
CA ILE A 82 -14.35 -1.25 -9.59
C ILE A 82 -14.39 -2.22 -8.40
N THR A 83 -14.67 -3.47 -8.68
CA THR A 83 -14.67 -4.57 -7.70
C THR A 83 -13.27 -5.13 -7.48
N LEU A 84 -13.07 -5.82 -6.36
CA LEU A 84 -11.82 -6.52 -6.07
C LEU A 84 -11.46 -7.54 -7.17
N ASP A 85 -12.44 -8.31 -7.64
CA ASP A 85 -12.24 -9.31 -8.68
C ASP A 85 -11.79 -8.69 -10.01
N GLU A 86 -12.37 -7.55 -10.40
CA GLU A 86 -11.94 -6.80 -11.59
C GLU A 86 -10.52 -6.26 -11.44
N VAL A 87 -10.11 -5.85 -10.23
CA VAL A 87 -8.73 -5.43 -9.96
C VAL A 87 -7.77 -6.59 -10.19
N TYR A 88 -8.06 -7.76 -9.63
CA TYR A 88 -7.21 -8.96 -9.82
C TYR A 88 -7.24 -9.47 -11.26
N TYR A 89 -8.38 -9.37 -11.95
CA TYR A 89 -8.50 -9.72 -13.36
C TYR A 89 -7.59 -8.84 -14.23
N LYS A 90 -7.62 -7.52 -14.03
CA LYS A 90 -6.72 -6.58 -14.72
C LYS A 90 -5.25 -6.85 -14.43
N PHE A 91 -4.87 -7.12 -13.17
CA PHE A 91 -3.48 -7.48 -12.86
C PHE A 91 -3.05 -8.79 -13.55
N LYS A 92 -3.95 -9.76 -13.64
CA LYS A 92 -3.71 -11.04 -14.30
C LYS A 92 -3.47 -10.89 -15.80
N GLU A 93 -4.07 -9.90 -16.48
CA GLU A 93 -3.76 -9.59 -17.89
C GLU A 93 -2.28 -9.27 -18.12
N PHE A 94 -1.54 -8.95 -17.05
CA PHE A 94 -0.12 -8.61 -17.06
C PHE A 94 0.75 -9.61 -16.28
N ASP A 95 0.24 -10.80 -15.99
CA ASP A 95 0.93 -11.83 -15.18
C ASP A 95 1.38 -11.33 -13.79
N ILE A 96 0.69 -10.30 -13.26
CA ILE A 96 0.94 -9.76 -11.92
C ILE A 96 -0.09 -10.34 -10.96
N ILE A 97 0.37 -10.80 -9.81
CA ILE A 97 -0.49 -11.21 -8.70
C ILE A 97 -0.18 -10.29 -7.52
N PRO A 98 -1.12 -9.41 -7.11
CA PRO A 98 -0.95 -8.62 -5.90
C PRO A 98 -0.61 -9.47 -4.68
N ASN A 99 0.10 -8.90 -3.71
CA ASN A 99 0.57 -9.67 -2.55
C ASN A 99 -0.52 -9.88 -1.50
N LEU A 100 -1.31 -8.85 -1.24
CA LEU A 100 -2.46 -8.94 -0.36
C LEU A 100 -3.49 -7.85 -0.67
N HIS A 101 -4.68 -8.03 -0.12
CA HIS A 101 -5.68 -6.98 0.00
C HIS A 101 -6.33 -7.03 1.39
N TYR A 102 -7.02 -5.96 1.76
CA TYR A 102 -7.80 -5.88 3.00
C TYR A 102 -8.92 -4.85 2.89
N ASP A 103 -9.94 -5.02 3.71
CA ASP A 103 -11.07 -4.10 3.79
C ASP A 103 -10.72 -2.88 4.64
N THR A 104 -11.14 -1.71 4.20
CA THR A 104 -11.04 -0.48 5.01
C THR A 104 -12.05 -0.52 6.15
N PHE A 105 -11.82 0.26 7.23
CA PHE A 105 -12.79 0.34 8.35
C PHE A 105 -14.19 0.82 7.95
N SER A 106 -14.32 1.52 6.82
CA SER A 106 -15.59 2.03 6.31
C SER A 106 -16.20 1.15 5.21
N SER A 107 -15.66 -0.05 4.99
CA SER A 107 -16.24 -1.04 4.07
C SER A 107 -17.58 -1.53 4.60
N SER A 108 -18.55 -1.74 3.71
CA SER A 108 -19.88 -2.25 4.05
C SER A 108 -20.43 -3.10 2.91
N GLU A 109 -21.53 -3.82 3.14
CA GLU A 109 -22.18 -4.62 2.10
C GLU A 109 -22.68 -3.77 0.91
N HIS A 110 -23.05 -2.51 1.15
CA HIS A 110 -23.53 -1.60 0.09
C HIS A 110 -22.39 -0.96 -0.71
N LEU A 111 -21.21 -0.83 -0.10
CA LEU A 111 -20.05 -0.21 -0.71
C LEU A 111 -18.80 -0.90 -0.17
N HIS A 112 -18.31 -1.87 -0.94
CA HIS A 112 -17.08 -2.59 -0.63
C HIS A 112 -15.89 -1.66 -0.85
N LYS A 113 -15.20 -1.33 0.23
CA LYS A 113 -14.03 -0.45 0.22
C LYS A 113 -12.81 -1.22 0.66
N PHE A 114 -11.83 -1.34 -0.22
CA PHE A 114 -10.68 -2.20 0.01
C PHE A 114 -9.40 -1.53 -0.43
N ARG A 115 -8.28 -2.10 0.01
CA ARG A 115 -6.94 -1.71 -0.40
C ARG A 115 -6.20 -2.92 -0.92
N VAL A 116 -5.49 -2.72 -2.02
CA VAL A 116 -4.56 -3.72 -2.58
C VAL A 116 -3.15 -3.27 -2.27
N VAL A 117 -2.29 -4.20 -1.87
CA VAL A 117 -0.91 -3.93 -1.48
C VAL A 117 0.05 -4.78 -2.31
N LEU A 118 1.03 -4.09 -2.88
CA LEU A 118 2.11 -4.66 -3.70
C LEU A 118 3.42 -4.56 -2.93
N PHE A 119 4.19 -5.64 -2.92
CA PHE A 119 5.54 -5.70 -2.35
C PHE A 119 6.53 -5.95 -3.46
N PHE A 120 7.60 -5.17 -3.51
CA PHE A 120 8.65 -5.28 -4.51
C PHE A 120 9.90 -5.94 -3.96
N ASP A 121 10.53 -6.77 -4.76
CA ASP A 121 11.77 -7.47 -4.41
C ASP A 121 12.96 -6.52 -4.23
N THR A 122 12.90 -5.32 -4.78
CA THR A 122 13.92 -4.30 -4.65
C THR A 122 13.28 -2.98 -4.26
N PRO A 123 13.91 -2.19 -3.36
CA PRO A 123 13.38 -0.88 -3.00
C PRO A 123 13.39 0.06 -4.20
N ILE A 124 12.29 0.80 -4.37
CA ILE A 124 12.19 1.92 -5.30
C ILE A 124 12.90 3.10 -4.64
N THR A 125 14.09 3.45 -5.10
CA THR A 125 14.91 4.56 -4.56
C THR A 125 14.81 5.84 -5.37
N CYS A 126 14.22 5.78 -6.57
CA CYS A 126 14.05 6.94 -7.45
C CYS A 126 12.61 7.45 -7.37
N LYS A 127 12.41 8.66 -6.83
CA LYS A 127 11.08 9.28 -6.72
C LYS A 127 10.36 9.37 -8.07
N ARG A 128 11.09 9.63 -9.17
CA ARG A 128 10.52 9.65 -10.53
C ARG A 128 9.94 8.29 -10.94
N ILE A 129 10.62 7.19 -10.63
CA ILE A 129 10.14 5.83 -10.91
C ILE A 129 8.91 5.54 -10.05
N TYR A 130 8.96 5.87 -8.76
CA TYR A 130 7.82 5.72 -7.85
C TYR A 130 6.57 6.46 -8.36
N THR A 131 6.72 7.73 -8.75
CA THR A 131 5.63 8.52 -9.32
C THR A 131 5.12 7.93 -10.63
N LYS A 132 6.01 7.42 -11.50
CA LYS A 132 5.60 6.75 -12.74
C LYS A 132 4.75 5.51 -12.46
N ILE A 133 5.17 4.67 -11.51
CA ILE A 133 4.40 3.50 -11.03
C ILE A 133 2.99 3.91 -10.59
N LEU A 134 2.88 4.91 -9.71
CA LEU A 134 1.57 5.35 -9.22
C LEU A 134 0.69 5.91 -10.33
N ILE A 135 1.23 6.70 -11.25
CA ILE A 135 0.46 7.25 -12.39
C ILE A 135 -0.06 6.13 -13.30
N THR A 136 0.75 5.10 -13.57
CA THR A 136 0.32 3.97 -14.40
C THR A 136 -0.78 3.15 -13.72
N LEU A 137 -0.63 2.89 -12.42
CA LEU A 137 -1.65 2.23 -11.62
C LEU A 137 -2.96 3.06 -11.59
N GLU A 138 -2.88 4.36 -11.36
CA GLU A 138 -4.05 5.25 -11.42
C GLU A 138 -4.76 5.19 -12.78
N LYS A 139 -4.00 5.20 -13.89
CA LYS A 139 -4.57 5.08 -15.24
C LYS A 139 -5.24 3.72 -15.47
N LEU A 140 -4.62 2.64 -15.00
CA LEU A 140 -5.11 1.28 -15.23
C LEU A 140 -6.45 1.01 -14.52
N PHE A 141 -6.62 1.62 -13.34
CA PHE A 141 -7.74 1.40 -12.45
C PHE A 141 -8.67 2.60 -12.28
N TYR A 142 -8.42 3.70 -13.01
CA TYR A 142 -9.18 4.95 -12.95
C TYR A 142 -9.32 5.52 -11.52
N THR A 143 -8.29 5.35 -10.68
CA THR A 143 -8.34 5.82 -9.29
C THR A 143 -8.00 7.30 -9.16
N ASP A 144 -8.32 7.89 -8.01
CA ASP A 144 -8.23 9.33 -7.77
C ASP A 144 -6.80 9.90 -7.99
N PRO A 145 -6.62 10.96 -8.79
CA PRO A 145 -5.30 11.52 -9.14
C PRO A 145 -4.54 12.14 -7.96
N ASN A 146 -5.17 12.30 -6.79
CA ASN A 146 -4.51 12.80 -5.58
C ASN A 146 -3.67 11.72 -4.86
N CYS A 147 -3.59 10.50 -5.39
CA CYS A 147 -2.91 9.35 -4.77
C CYS A 147 -1.39 9.29 -5.00
N LYS A 148 -0.76 10.31 -5.58
CA LYS A 148 0.64 10.32 -6.08
C LYS A 148 1.74 10.48 -5.04
N ASN A 149 1.41 10.38 -3.76
CA ASN A 149 2.33 10.77 -2.68
C ASN A 149 3.08 9.56 -2.07
N PRO A 150 4.42 9.50 -2.10
CA PRO A 150 5.21 8.45 -1.42
C PRO A 150 5.09 8.44 0.11
N SER A 151 4.67 9.56 0.71
CA SER A 151 4.38 9.74 2.13
C SER A 151 2.91 9.49 2.51
N ARG A 152 2.10 8.91 1.60
CA ARG A 152 0.72 8.56 1.90
C ARG A 152 0.67 7.52 3.03
N ILE A 153 -0.08 7.87 4.08
CA ILE A 153 -0.41 6.98 5.19
C ILE A 153 -1.76 6.35 4.91
N PHE A 154 -1.81 5.02 5.00
CA PHE A 154 -3.02 4.22 4.96
C PHE A 154 -3.40 3.80 6.36
N TYR A 155 -4.69 3.80 6.66
CA TYR A 155 -5.18 3.12 7.85
C TYR A 155 -4.96 1.61 7.74
N GLY A 156 -4.90 0.93 8.88
CA GLY A 156 -5.18 -0.51 8.93
C GLY A 156 -6.62 -0.82 8.50
N GLY A 157 -7.05 -2.05 8.76
CA GLY A 157 -8.35 -2.50 8.33
C GLY A 157 -8.79 -3.84 8.88
N THR A 158 -9.69 -4.48 8.14
CA THR A 158 -10.30 -5.77 8.45
C THR A 158 -10.10 -6.74 7.28
N ASN A 159 -10.37 -8.03 7.49
CA ASN A 159 -10.42 -9.04 6.43
C ASN A 159 -9.19 -9.04 5.50
N VAL A 160 -7.99 -9.11 6.07
CA VAL A 160 -6.77 -9.20 5.26
C VAL A 160 -6.66 -10.58 4.61
N HIS A 161 -6.32 -10.60 3.32
CA HIS A 161 -6.08 -11.82 2.58
C HIS A 161 -4.75 -11.73 1.84
N ILE A 162 -3.83 -12.65 2.16
CA ILE A 162 -2.55 -12.78 1.46
C ILE A 162 -2.77 -13.63 0.22
N THR A 163 -2.66 -13.01 -0.95
CA THR A 163 -2.81 -13.68 -2.24
C THR A 163 -1.49 -14.17 -2.82
N ASN A 164 -0.38 -13.53 -2.48
CA ASN A 164 0.94 -13.97 -2.94
C ASN A 164 2.04 -13.56 -1.94
N LYS A 165 2.80 -14.55 -1.47
CA LYS A 165 3.93 -14.37 -0.55
C LYS A 165 5.23 -14.00 -1.26
N ILE A 166 5.27 -14.16 -2.59
CA ILE A 166 6.42 -13.83 -3.41
C ILE A 166 6.30 -12.35 -3.81
N PRO A 167 7.28 -11.50 -3.49
CA PRO A 167 7.26 -10.12 -3.93
C PRO A 167 7.37 -10.01 -5.45
N LEU A 168 6.79 -8.97 -6.01
CA LEU A 168 6.89 -8.62 -7.42
C LEU A 168 8.32 -8.21 -7.77
N SER A 169 8.80 -8.61 -8.94
CA SER A 169 10.04 -8.07 -9.48
C SER A 169 9.83 -6.61 -9.87
N LEU A 170 10.55 -5.69 -9.24
CA LEU A 170 10.47 -4.27 -9.60
C LEU A 170 10.93 -4.04 -11.04
N GLU A 171 11.96 -4.74 -11.48
CA GLU A 171 12.48 -4.63 -12.85
C GLU A 171 11.41 -5.03 -13.87
N TYR A 172 10.77 -6.18 -13.69
CA TYR A 172 9.68 -6.62 -14.56
C TYR A 172 8.51 -5.63 -14.52
N PHE A 173 8.17 -5.11 -13.34
CA PHE A 173 7.09 -4.14 -13.18
C PHE A 173 7.39 -2.80 -13.88
N ILE A 174 8.65 -2.35 -13.88
CA ILE A 174 9.08 -1.16 -14.63
C ILE A 174 9.00 -1.40 -16.13
N GLN A 175 9.43 -2.56 -16.63
CA GLN A 175 9.29 -2.92 -18.05
C GLN A 175 7.81 -2.91 -18.46
N PHE A 176 6.93 -3.46 -17.63
CA PHE A 176 5.48 -3.39 -17.84
C PHE A 176 4.98 -1.94 -17.94
N ILE A 177 5.39 -1.08 -17.01
CA ILE A 177 5.03 0.35 -17.03
C ILE A 177 5.50 1.00 -18.32
N ASP A 178 6.74 0.76 -18.74
CA ASP A 178 7.31 1.39 -19.92
C ASP A 178 6.59 1.01 -21.22
N ILE A 179 5.98 -0.19 -21.28
CA ILE A 179 5.16 -0.63 -22.42
C ILE A 179 3.77 0.03 -22.43
N ASN A 180 3.23 0.37 -21.25
CA ASN A 180 1.84 0.81 -21.08
C ASN A 180 1.70 2.32 -20.77
N THR A 181 2.77 3.11 -20.89
CA THR A 181 2.78 4.58 -20.73
C THR A 181 3.17 5.31 -21.98
#